data_AF-A0A1I8EWK6-F1
#
_entry.id   AF-A0A1I8EWK6-F1
#
_cell.length_a   1.000
_cell.length_b   1.000
_cell.length_c   1.000
_cell.angle_alpha   90.00
_cell.angle_beta   90.00
_cell.angle_gamma   90.00
#
_symmetry.space_group_name_H-M   'P 1'
#
loop_
_entity.id
_entity.type
_entity.pdbx_description
1 polymer ?
#
loop_
_entity_poly.entity_id
_entity_poly.type
_entity_poly.pdbx_seq_one_letter_code
_entity_poly.pdbx_strand_id
1 'polypeptide(L)'
;ESTFDSDQVACVCEVLHQSGDIDRLAEFIWAIPNREDLRRNESVLKAQAFICFHRQNFKELYRILETNQFSPENHAELQDLWLKAHYSEAEKIRGRELGAVGKYRIRRKFPLPRTIWDGEETSYCFRVNIF
;
A
#
# COMPACT_ATOMS: atom_id res chain seq x y z
N GLU A 1 14.06 -7.69 -27.33
CA GLU A 1 13.31 -6.98 -26.26
C GLU A 1 12.80 -8.01 -25.28
N SER A 2 13.20 -7.92 -24.02
CA SER A 2 12.69 -8.82 -22.98
C SER A 2 11.31 -8.33 -22.58
N THR A 3 10.27 -8.78 -23.29
CA THR A 3 8.89 -8.57 -22.88
C THR A 3 8.65 -9.41 -21.63
N PHE A 4 8.90 -8.82 -20.45
CA PHE A 4 8.48 -9.42 -19.19
C PHE A 4 6.96 -9.59 -19.23
N ASP A 5 6.52 -10.79 -18.88
CA ASP A 5 5.09 -11.07 -18.74
C ASP A 5 4.55 -10.43 -17.45
N SER A 6 3.24 -10.15 -17.41
CA SER A 6 2.60 -9.48 -16.26
C SER A 6 2.84 -10.25 -14.95
N ASP A 7 2.80 -11.58 -15.01
CA ASP A 7 3.02 -12.45 -13.85
C ASP A 7 4.49 -12.42 -13.39
N GLN A 8 5.44 -12.29 -14.32
CA GLN A 8 6.87 -12.16 -13.99
C GLN A 8 7.15 -10.83 -13.32
N VAL A 9 6.57 -9.74 -13.84
CA VAL A 9 6.69 -8.40 -13.23
C VAL A 9 6.10 -8.39 -11.83
N ALA A 10 4.92 -8.98 -11.64
CA ALA A 10 4.28 -9.11 -10.33
C ALA A 10 5.17 -9.89 -9.34
N CYS A 11 5.68 -11.05 -9.76
CA CYS A 11 6.58 -11.86 -8.95
C CYS A 11 7.83 -11.09 -8.51
N VAL A 12 8.47 -10.36 -9.42
CA VAL A 12 9.65 -9.55 -9.09
C VAL A 12 9.30 -8.41 -8.12
N CYS A 13 8.15 -7.75 -8.29
CA CYS A 13 7.69 -6.71 -7.36
C CYS A 13 7.51 -7.27 -5.94
N GLU A 14 6.86 -8.44 -5.80
CA GLU A 14 6.65 -9.07 -4.49
C GLU A 14 7.98 -9.48 -3.83
N VAL A 15 8.90 -10.07 -4.59
CA VAL A 15 10.22 -10.49 -4.07
C VAL A 15 11.04 -9.29 -3.60
N LEU A 16 11.10 -8.23 -4.41
CA LEU A 16 11.85 -7.01 -4.05
C LEU A 16 11.21 -6.31 -2.85
N HIS A 17 9.89 -6.25 -2.80
CA HIS A 17 9.16 -5.72 -1.65
C HIS A 17 9.45 -6.50 -0.36
N GLN A 18 9.39 -7.85 -0.40
CA GLN A 18 9.71 -8.72 0.73
C GLN A 18 11.18 -8.61 1.18
N SER A 19 12.10 -8.34 0.24
CA SER A 19 13.51 -8.15 0.56
C SER A 19 13.80 -6.82 1.29
N GLY A 20 12.85 -5.88 1.26
CA GLY A 20 13.01 -4.54 1.84
C GLY A 20 13.89 -3.59 1.02
N ASP A 21 14.37 -4.00 -0.16
CA ASP A 21 15.21 -3.19 -1.04
C ASP A 21 14.35 -2.26 -1.92
N ILE A 22 13.86 -1.18 -1.29
CA ILE A 22 12.94 -0.22 -1.92
C ILE A 22 13.60 0.54 -3.07
N ASP A 23 14.91 0.78 -3.01
CA ASP A 23 15.63 1.48 -4.07
C ASP A 23 15.69 0.63 -5.34
N ARG A 24 16.03 -0.66 -5.22
CA ARG A 24 15.95 -1.59 -6.36
C ARG A 24 14.53 -1.78 -6.88
N LEU A 25 13.54 -1.81 -5.97
CA LEU A 25 12.13 -1.84 -6.38
C LEU A 25 11.78 -0.61 -7.22
N ALA A 26 12.24 0.58 -6.81
CA ALA A 26 12.01 1.82 -7.55
C ALA A 26 12.70 1.84 -8.92
N GLU A 27 13.94 1.36 -9.01
CA GLU A 27 14.64 1.20 -10.29
C GLU A 27 13.92 0.23 -11.22
N PHE A 28 13.46 -0.91 -10.68
CA PHE A 28 12.71 -1.90 -11.44
C PHE A 28 11.41 -1.31 -11.98
N ILE A 29 10.60 -0.66 -11.11
CA ILE A 29 9.35 -0.01 -11.51
C ILE A 29 9.58 1.06 -12.60
N TRP A 30 10.67 1.82 -12.51
CA TRP A 30 11.02 2.82 -13.52
C TRP A 30 11.41 2.20 -14.87
N ALA A 31 12.01 1.00 -14.85
CA ALA A 31 12.41 0.25 -16.05
C ALA A 31 11.25 -0.49 -16.74
N ILE A 32 10.09 -0.62 -16.08
CA ILE A 32 8.92 -1.31 -16.66
C ILE A 32 8.39 -0.53 -17.87
N PRO A 33 8.11 -1.19 -19.00
CA PRO A 33 7.53 -0.55 -20.17
C PRO A 33 6.13 0.01 -19.86
N ASN A 34 5.81 1.15 -20.48
CA ASN A 34 4.53 1.83 -20.33
C ASN A 34 3.38 1.06 -21.02
N ARG A 35 2.98 -0.08 -20.44
CA ARG A 35 1.86 -0.91 -20.90
C ARG A 35 0.70 -0.83 -19.92
N GLU A 36 -0.53 -0.83 -20.44
CA GLU A 36 -1.74 -0.70 -19.62
C GLU A 36 -1.98 -1.88 -18.68
N ASP A 37 -1.65 -3.11 -19.11
CA ASP A 37 -1.79 -4.32 -18.31
C ASP A 37 -0.91 -4.28 -17.06
N LEU A 38 0.34 -3.84 -17.21
CA LEU A 38 1.28 -3.69 -16.09
C LEU A 38 0.89 -2.53 -15.17
N ARG A 39 0.33 -1.45 -15.71
CA ARG A 39 -0.13 -0.30 -14.92
C ARG A 39 -1.34 -0.59 -14.05
N ARG A 40 -2.17 -1.57 -14.44
CA ARG A 40 -3.34 -2.01 -13.67
C ARG A 40 -3.03 -3.20 -12.77
N ASN A 41 -1.83 -3.76 -12.85
CA ASN A 41 -1.41 -4.88 -12.02
C ASN A 41 -1.29 -4.42 -10.55
N GLU A 42 -1.97 -5.13 -9.65
CA GLU A 42 -2.01 -4.77 -8.23
C GLU A 42 -0.62 -4.78 -7.58
N SER A 43 0.24 -5.75 -7.90
CA SER A 43 1.61 -5.81 -7.35
C SER A 43 2.46 -4.61 -7.77
N VAL A 44 2.27 -4.13 -9.00
CA VAL A 44 2.95 -2.91 -9.51
C VAL A 44 2.43 -1.67 -8.80
N LEU A 45 1.12 -1.53 -8.65
CA LEU A 45 0.48 -0.41 -7.95
C LEU A 45 0.87 -0.40 -6.46
N LYS A 46 0.90 -1.57 -5.83
CA LYS A 46 1.35 -1.75 -4.44
C LYS A 46 2.81 -1.32 -4.29
N ALA A 47 3.70 -1.82 -5.14
CA ALA A 47 5.10 -1.40 -5.15
C ALA A 47 5.26 0.12 -5.31
N GLN A 48 4.50 0.73 -6.22
CA GLN A 48 4.49 2.20 -6.38
C GLN A 48 4.03 2.93 -5.12
N ALA A 49 3.00 2.44 -4.44
CA ALA A 49 2.52 3.02 -3.19
C ALA A 49 3.62 2.96 -2.10
N PHE A 50 4.33 1.84 -1.97
CA PHE A 50 5.45 1.69 -1.04
C PHE A 50 6.63 2.62 -1.37
N ILE A 51 6.99 2.73 -2.64
CA ILE A 51 8.04 3.67 -3.08
C ILE A 51 7.64 5.12 -2.74
N CYS A 52 6.36 5.48 -2.96
CA CYS A 52 5.85 6.81 -2.62
C CYS A 52 5.93 7.08 -1.11
N PHE A 53 5.61 6.09 -0.26
CA PHE A 53 5.77 6.18 1.18
C PHE A 53 7.23 6.45 1.58
N HIS A 54 8.17 5.66 1.05
CA HIS A 54 9.60 5.78 1.35
C HIS A 54 10.16 7.15 0.92
N ARG A 55 9.71 7.67 -0.23
CA ARG A 55 10.10 9.00 -0.74
C ARG A 55 9.34 10.16 -0.10
N GLN A 56 8.50 9.90 0.91
CA GLN A 56 7.62 10.89 1.54
C GLN A 56 6.68 11.62 0.55
N ASN A 57 6.36 10.99 -0.58
CA ASN A 57 5.39 11.50 -1.55
C ASN A 57 3.99 10.97 -1.21
N PHE A 58 3.46 11.41 -0.06
CA PHE A 58 2.19 10.91 0.46
C PHE A 58 1.00 11.24 -0.44
N LYS A 59 1.03 12.37 -1.16
CA LYS A 59 -0.03 12.77 -2.09
C LYS A 59 -0.25 11.74 -3.19
N GLU A 60 0.83 11.22 -3.78
CA GLU A 60 0.73 10.20 -4.83
C GLU A 60 0.32 8.85 -4.26
N LEU A 61 0.82 8.50 -3.06
CA LEU A 61 0.38 7.31 -2.34
C LEU A 61 -1.14 7.32 -2.13
N TYR A 62 -1.71 8.42 -1.63
CA TYR A 62 -3.16 8.53 -1.44
C TYR A 62 -3.90 8.40 -2.76
N ARG A 63 -3.42 9.06 -3.82
CA ARG A 63 -4.01 8.94 -5.16
C ARG A 63 -4.04 7.49 -5.64
N ILE A 64 -2.95 6.74 -5.52
CA ILE A 64 -2.88 5.33 -5.93
C ILE A 64 -3.90 4.50 -5.15
N LEU A 65 -3.92 4.65 -3.83
CA LEU A 65 -4.80 3.87 -2.96
C LEU A 65 -6.27 4.24 -3.15
N GLU A 66 -6.63 5.49 -3.45
CA GLU A 66 -8.02 5.93 -3.64
C GLU A 66 -8.57 5.63 -5.04
N THR A 67 -7.72 5.47 -6.06
CA THR A 67 -8.16 5.36 -7.46
C THR A 67 -8.19 3.94 -8.01
N ASN A 68 -7.47 3.00 -7.39
CA ASN A 68 -7.38 1.61 -7.85
C ASN A 68 -8.03 0.67 -6.85
N GLN A 69 -8.84 -0.28 -7.33
CA GLN A 69 -9.36 -1.34 -6.47
C GLN A 69 -8.28 -2.39 -6.26
N PHE A 70 -8.14 -2.84 -5.02
CA PHE A 70 -7.22 -3.91 -4.64
C PHE A 70 -7.99 -5.13 -4.18
N SER A 71 -7.40 -6.30 -4.35
CA SER A 71 -7.92 -7.55 -3.84
C SER A 71 -7.79 -7.62 -2.31
N PRO A 72 -8.70 -8.30 -1.60
CA PRO A 72 -8.72 -8.36 -0.13
C PRO A 72 -7.41 -8.84 0.51
N GLU A 73 -6.65 -9.68 -0.19
CA GLU A 73 -5.32 -10.14 0.24
C GLU A 73 -4.32 -9.01 0.46
N ASN A 74 -4.44 -7.92 -0.31
CA ASN A 74 -3.57 -6.75 -0.22
C ASN A 74 -4.09 -5.70 0.77
N HIS A 75 -5.36 -5.77 1.17
CA HIS A 75 -6.01 -4.72 1.97
C HIS A 75 -5.30 -4.47 3.30
N ALA A 76 -4.98 -5.52 4.07
CA ALA A 76 -4.36 -5.36 5.39
C ALA A 76 -3.04 -4.57 5.32
N GLU A 77 -2.21 -4.87 4.33
CA GLU A 77 -0.92 -4.22 4.11
C GLU A 77 -1.09 -2.76 3.65
N LEU A 78 -2.02 -2.51 2.72
CA LEU A 78 -2.30 -1.16 2.20
C LEU A 78 -2.98 -0.24 3.23
N GLN A 79 -3.84 -0.80 4.09
CA GLN A 79 -4.47 -0.07 5.19
C GLN A 79 -3.44 0.38 6.23
N ASP A 80 -2.49 -0.48 6.58
CA ASP A 80 -1.38 -0.13 7.47
C ASP A 80 -0.52 0.96 6.83
N LEU A 81 -0.22 0.85 5.54
CA LEU A 81 0.52 1.87 4.78
C LEU A 81 -0.20 3.24 4.78
N TRP A 82 -1.51 3.26 4.53
CA TRP A 82 -2.34 4.48 4.58
C TRP A 82 -2.27 5.16 5.95
N LEU A 83 -2.42 4.39 7.04
CA LEU A 83 -2.37 4.92 8.39
C LEU A 83 -0.97 5.43 8.75
N LYS A 84 0.07 4.66 8.41
CA LYS A 84 1.47 5.06 8.63
C LYS A 84 1.81 6.35 7.89
N ALA A 85 1.35 6.52 6.65
CA ALA A 85 1.53 7.74 5.87
C ALA A 85 0.95 8.97 6.60
N HIS A 86 -0.31 8.90 7.02
CA HIS A 86 -0.95 10.00 7.74
C HIS A 86 -0.34 10.25 9.12
N TYR A 87 0.11 9.21 9.83
CA TYR A 87 0.84 9.39 11.08
C TYR A 87 2.16 10.11 10.82
N SER A 88 2.94 9.67 9.84
CA SER A 88 4.23 10.28 9.49
C SER A 88 4.08 11.77 9.15
N GLU A 89 3.08 12.14 8.34
CA GLU A 89 2.81 13.56 8.05
C GLU A 89 2.47 14.36 9.32
N ALA A 90 1.60 13.82 10.17
CA ALA A 90 1.19 14.50 11.39
C ALA A 90 2.32 14.59 12.43
N GLU A 91 3.20 13.59 12.52
CA GLU A 91 4.40 13.60 13.35
C GLU A 91 5.42 14.62 12.85
N LYS A 92 5.63 14.69 11.52
CA LYS A 92 6.51 15.66 10.87
C LYS A 92 6.06 17.11 11.15
N ILE A 93 4.75 17.38 11.07
CA ILE A 93 4.20 18.71 11.36
C ILE A 93 4.33 19.06 12.85
N ARG A 94 4.16 18.09 13.75
CA ARG A 94 4.20 18.31 15.21
C ARG A 94 5.62 18.31 15.80
N GLY A 95 6.60 17.78 15.07
CA GLY A 95 7.97 17.59 15.55
C GLY A 95 8.10 16.57 16.70
N ARG A 96 7.08 15.71 16.91
CA ARG A 96 7.07 14.67 17.94
C ARG A 96 6.16 13.51 17.54
N GLU A 97 6.42 12.35 18.10
CA GLU A 97 5.63 11.13 17.89
C GLU A 97 4.17 11.29 18.36
N LEU A 98 3.26 10.61 17.66
CA LEU A 98 1.85 10.59 18.03
C LEU A 98 1.58 9.56 19.13
N GLY A 99 1.09 10.05 20.27
CA GLY A 99 0.44 9.19 21.26
C GLY A 99 -0.89 8.62 20.76
N ALA A 100 -1.48 7.69 21.53
CA ALA A 100 -2.71 6.96 21.18
C ALA A 100 -3.87 7.88 20.77
N VAL A 101 -4.11 8.97 21.52
CA VAL A 101 -5.16 9.95 21.22
C VAL A 101 -4.89 10.66 19.88
N GLY A 102 -3.62 10.94 19.57
CA GLY A 102 -3.23 11.52 18.29
C GLY A 102 -3.56 10.59 17.13
N LYS A 103 -3.15 9.32 17.23
CA LYS A 103 -3.45 8.28 16.23
C LYS A 103 -4.96 8.10 16.04
N TYR A 104 -5.75 8.11 17.14
CA TYR A 104 -7.21 8.06 17.06
C TYR A 104 -7.81 9.24 16.27
N ARG A 105 -7.35 10.48 16.52
CA ARG A 105 -7.83 11.66 15.78
C ARG A 105 -7.52 11.55 14.29
N ILE A 106 -6.36 11.02 13.93
CA ILE A 106 -5.97 10.80 12.53
C ILE A 106 -6.87 9.74 11.88
N ARG A 107 -7.09 8.59 12.51
CA ARG A 107 -7.99 7.54 11.98
C ARG A 107 -9.41 8.06 11.72
N ARG A 108 -9.91 8.95 12.58
CA ARG A 108 -11.23 9.57 12.40
C ARG A 108 -11.26 10.64 11.31
N LYS A 109 -10.15 11.37 11.14
CA LYS A 109 -10.04 12.43 10.13
C LYS A 109 -9.85 11.87 8.73
N PHE A 110 -9.13 10.76 8.61
CA PHE A 110 -8.77 10.12 7.36
C PHE A 110 -9.18 8.64 7.40
N PRO A 111 -10.48 8.33 7.22
CA PRO A 111 -10.94 6.94 7.16
C PRO A 111 -10.32 6.21 5.97
N LEU A 112 -10.31 4.87 6.03
CA LEU A 112 -9.79 4.04 4.95
C LEU A 112 -10.65 4.21 3.68
N PRO A 113 -10.04 4.35 2.49
CA PRO A 113 -10.79 4.44 1.25
C PRO A 113 -11.39 3.07 0.87
N ARG A 114 -12.55 3.09 0.19
CA ARG A 114 -13.32 1.87 -0.17
C ARG A 114 -12.57 0.89 -1.09
N THR A 115 -11.54 1.38 -1.74
CA THR A 115 -10.63 0.65 -2.62
C THR A 115 -9.71 -0.33 -1.90
N ILE A 116 -9.44 -0.09 -0.61
CA ILE A 116 -8.65 -0.96 0.27
C ILE A 116 -9.44 -1.36 1.53
N TRP A 117 -10.76 -1.13 1.52
CA TRP A 117 -11.68 -1.41 2.63
C TRP A 117 -13.07 -1.70 2.07
N ASP A 118 -13.45 -2.96 2.11
CA ASP A 118 -14.75 -3.48 1.67
C ASP A 118 -15.90 -3.23 2.65
N GLY A 119 -15.63 -2.65 3.82
CA GLY A 119 -16.67 -2.34 4.80
C GLY A 119 -16.93 -3.48 5.79
N GLU A 120 -16.22 -4.60 5.69
CA GLU A 120 -16.27 -5.61 6.74
C GLU A 120 -15.54 -5.08 7.97
N GLU A 121 -16.31 -4.71 9.02
CA GLU A 121 -15.78 -4.79 10.38
C GLU A 121 -15.13 -6.16 10.52
N THR A 122 -13.93 -6.20 11.07
CA THR A 122 -13.21 -7.44 11.37
C THR A 122 -14.13 -8.28 12.24
N SER A 123 -14.93 -9.11 11.58
CA SER A 123 -15.75 -10.12 12.19
C SER A 123 -14.70 -11.07 12.69
N TYR A 124 -14.41 -10.99 13.98
CA TYR A 124 -13.58 -11.93 14.69
C TYR A 124 -14.31 -13.26 14.61
N CYS A 125 -14.26 -13.90 13.44
CA CYS A 125 -14.78 -15.22 13.19
C CYS A 125 -13.82 -16.12 13.95
N PHE A 126 -14.13 -16.29 15.24
CA PHE A 126 -13.74 -17.47 15.98
C PHE A 126 -14.10 -18.67 15.10
N ARG A 127 -13.11 -19.22 14.39
CA ARG A 127 -13.21 -20.58 13.87
C ARG A 127 -13.30 -21.48 15.09
N VAL A 128 -14.52 -21.74 15.53
CA VAL A 128 -14.79 -22.96 16.29
C VAL A 128 -14.53 -24.08 15.30
N ASN A 129 -13.34 -24.67 15.39
CA ASN A 129 -13.10 -25.96 14.77
C ASN A 129 -14.15 -26.92 15.34
N ILE A 130 -14.95 -27.44 14.41
CA ILE A 130 -15.89 -28.54 14.59
C ILE A 130 -15.12 -29.72 15.23
N PHE A 131 -15.71 -30.30 16.27
CA PHE A 131 -15.55 -31.72 16.57
C PHE A 131 -16.80 -32.45 16.09
#